data_AF-A0A2T2NGD2-F1
#
_entry.id   AF-A0A2T2NGD2-F1
#
_cell.length_a   1.000
_cell.length_b   1.000
_cell.length_c   1.000
_cell.angle_alpha   90.00
_cell.angle_beta   90.00
_cell.angle_gamma   90.00
#
_symmetry.space_group_name_H-M   'P 1'
#
loop_
_entity.id
_entity.type
_entity.pdbx_description
1 polymer ?
#
loop_
_entity_poly.entity_id
_entity_poly.type
_entity_poly.pdbx_seq_one_letter_code
_entity_poly.pdbx_strand_id
1 'polypeptide(L)' 'MGQQYKTAGLTEADQNIDNTVEDISHKAAGHKANLSNPNTSEASKERSKKALEELGGEDAFYGKQGKGE' A
#
# COMPACT_ATOMS: atom_id res chain seq x y z
N MET A 1 -22.17 -23.52 22.91
CA MET A 1 -22.48 -22.17 22.39
C MET A 1 -21.17 -21.45 22.14
N GLY A 2 -20.73 -21.40 20.90
CA GLY A 2 -19.58 -20.61 20.47
C GLY A 2 -19.84 -20.20 19.04
N GLN A 3 -20.58 -19.12 18.86
CA GLN A 3 -20.83 -18.58 17.53
C GLN A 3 -19.49 -18.09 16.99
N GLN A 4 -18.93 -18.87 16.08
CA GLN A 4 -17.82 -18.45 15.25
C GLN A 4 -18.43 -17.54 14.18
N TYR A 5 -18.31 -16.23 14.40
CA TYR A 5 -18.66 -15.24 13.40
C TYR A 5 -17.62 -15.32 12.28
N LYS A 6 -17.83 -16.26 11.35
CA LYS A 6 -17.20 -16.25 10.04
C LYS A 6 -17.75 -15.02 9.32
N THR A 7 -16.99 -13.94 9.31
CA THR A 7 -17.11 -12.87 8.33
C THR A 7 -16.99 -13.51 6.94
N ALA A 8 -18.14 -13.74 6.30
CA ALA A 8 -18.21 -14.26 4.95
C ALA A 8 -17.55 -13.24 4.01
N GLY A 9 -16.34 -13.52 3.54
CA GLY A 9 -15.70 -12.68 2.51
C GLY A 9 -14.20 -12.78 2.34
N LEU A 10 -13.45 -13.44 3.23
CA LEU A 10 -11.97 -13.45 3.15
C LEU A 10 -11.49 -14.89 3.06
N THR A 11 -11.25 -15.35 1.84
CA THR A 11 -10.67 -16.66 1.51
C THR A 11 -9.20 -16.71 1.91
N GLU A 12 -8.61 -17.90 2.07
CA GLU A 12 -7.19 -18.09 2.46
C GLU A 12 -6.15 -17.37 1.56
N ALA A 13 -6.53 -16.95 0.35
CA ALA A 13 -5.73 -16.05 -0.50
C ALA A 13 -5.54 -14.63 0.08
N ASP A 14 -6.33 -14.26 1.08
CA ASP A 14 -6.32 -12.95 1.76
C ASP A 14 -5.09 -12.75 2.66
N GLN A 15 -4.44 -13.85 3.07
CA GLN A 15 -3.25 -13.77 3.92
C GLN A 15 -1.97 -13.42 3.16
N ASN A 16 -2.03 -13.26 1.83
CA ASN A 16 -0.91 -12.85 0.98
C ASN A 16 -1.27 -11.63 0.11
N ILE A 17 -2.02 -10.68 0.66
CA ILE A 17 -2.42 -9.44 -0.03
C ILE A 17 -1.33 -8.36 0.02
N ASP A 18 -0.35 -8.50 0.93
CA ASP A 18 0.63 -7.46 1.27
C ASP A 18 1.59 -7.07 0.12
N ASN A 19 1.53 -7.74 -1.03
CA ASN A 19 2.44 -7.54 -2.17
C ASN A 19 1.73 -7.46 -3.54
N THR A 20 0.43 -7.17 -3.58
CA THR A 20 -0.22 -6.91 -4.89
C THR A 20 0.17 -5.53 -5.42
N VAL A 21 0.20 -5.36 -6.75
CA VAL A 21 0.49 -4.06 -7.39
C VAL A 21 -0.44 -2.96 -6.88
N GLU A 22 -1.70 -3.29 -6.61
CA GLU A 22 -2.70 -2.36 -6.08
C GLU A 22 -2.40 -1.96 -4.63
N ASP A 23 -1.96 -2.90 -3.79
CA ASP A 23 -1.53 -2.61 -2.42
C ASP A 23 -0.29 -1.70 -2.39
N ILE A 24 0.72 -2.01 -3.21
CA ILE A 24 1.93 -1.19 -3.36
C ILE A 24 1.54 0.24 -3.77
N SER A 25 0.62 0.37 -4.72
CA SER A 25 0.11 1.67 -5.18
C SER A 25 -0.62 2.44 -4.06
N HIS A 26 -1.47 1.78 -3.27
CA HIS A 26 -2.15 2.38 -2.13
C HIS A 26 -1.18 2.81 -1.02
N LYS A 27 -0.21 1.97 -0.67
CA LYS A 27 0.85 2.30 0.30
C LYS A 27 1.66 3.51 -0.16
N ALA A 28 2.09 3.53 -1.43
CA ALA A 28 2.80 4.66 -2.00
C ALA A 28 1.96 5.95 -1.96
N ALA A 29 0.68 5.90 -2.33
CA ALA A 29 -0.21 7.05 -2.24
C ALA A 29 -0.33 7.59 -0.79
N GLY A 30 -0.46 6.69 0.20
CA GLY A 30 -0.51 7.05 1.62
C GLY A 30 0.77 7.72 2.12
N HIS A 31 1.94 7.16 1.78
CA HIS A 31 3.21 7.77 2.14
C HIS A 31 3.38 9.15 1.49
N LYS A 32 2.96 9.33 0.23
CA LYS A 32 3.00 10.63 -0.47
C LYS A 32 2.09 11.67 0.16
N ALA A 33 0.90 11.27 0.61
CA ALA A 33 0.00 12.13 1.39
C ALA A 33 0.66 12.55 2.72
N ASN A 34 1.33 11.62 3.40
CA ASN A 34 2.06 11.91 4.63
C ASN A 34 3.22 12.92 4.41
N LEU A 35 3.89 12.87 3.26
CA LEU A 35 4.93 13.85 2.89
C LEU A 35 4.35 15.25 2.67
N SER A 36 3.17 15.34 2.06
CA SER A 36 2.51 16.61 1.74
C SER A 36 1.78 17.21 2.94
N ASN A 37 1.53 16.43 3.99
CA ASN A 37 0.86 16.92 5.19
C ASN A 37 1.77 17.90 5.98
N PRO A 38 1.40 19.19 6.11
CA PRO A 38 2.19 20.15 6.88
C PRO A 38 2.24 19.80 8.37
N ASN A 39 1.27 19.04 8.89
CA ASN A 39 1.22 18.62 10.30
C ASN A 39 2.04 17.37 10.60
N THR A 40 2.62 16.71 9.60
CA THR A 40 3.47 15.55 9.81
C THR A 40 4.88 15.98 10.19
N SER A 41 5.42 15.36 11.25
CA SER A 41 6.80 15.55 11.71
C SER A 41 7.83 15.16 10.66
N GLU A 42 8.99 15.84 10.67
CA GLU A 42 10.10 15.60 9.75
C GLU A 42 10.59 14.14 9.77
N ALA A 43 10.69 13.53 10.95
CA ALA A 43 11.09 12.13 11.09
C ALA A 43 10.11 11.16 10.41
N SER A 44 8.80 11.44 10.50
CA SER A 44 7.78 10.66 9.80
C SER A 44 7.83 10.87 8.29
N LYS A 45 8.16 12.08 7.85
CA LYS A 45 8.37 12.37 6.42
C LYS A 45 9.59 11.63 5.89
N GLU A 46 10.72 11.61 6.60
CA GLU A 46 11.90 10.86 6.18
C GLU A 46 11.58 9.36 6.03
N ARG A 47 10.89 8.77 7.01
CA ARG A 47 10.44 7.37 6.94
C ARG A 47 9.54 7.12 5.73
N SER A 48 8.57 8.02 5.46
CA SER A 48 7.72 7.91 4.28
C SER A 48 8.49 8.01 2.96
N LYS A 49 9.55 8.83 2.89
CA LYS A 49 10.41 8.89 1.69
C LYS A 49 11.13 7.56 1.46
N LYS A 50 11.76 7.02 2.50
CA LYS A 50 12.47 5.72 2.41
C LYS A 50 11.51 4.59 2.02
N ALA A 51 10.33 4.54 2.63
CA ALA A 51 9.31 3.55 2.27
C ALA A 51 8.84 3.68 0.82
N LEU A 52 8.69 4.90 0.31
CA LEU A 52 8.39 5.13 -1.10
C LEU A 52 9.49 4.60 -2.02
N GLU A 53 10.76 4.86 -1.68
CA GLU A 53 11.91 4.33 -2.44
C GLU A 53 11.92 2.79 -2.46
N GLU A 54 11.66 2.14 -1.32
CA GLU A 54 11.58 0.68 -1.22
C GLU A 54 10.41 0.08 -2.00
N LEU A 55 9.29 0.80 -2.13
CA LEU A 55 8.11 0.37 -2.88
C LEU A 55 8.26 0.52 -4.40
N GLY A 56 9.38 1.05 -4.91
CA GLY A 56 9.60 1.32 -6.33
C GLY A 56 9.44 2.80 -6.73
N GLY A 57 9.39 3.70 -5.75
CA GLY A 57 9.35 5.14 -5.97
C GLY A 57 8.08 5.61 -6.69
N GLU A 58 8.26 6.55 -7.61
CA GLU A 58 7.21 7.04 -8.51
C GLU A 58 6.79 6.01 -9.58
N ASP A 59 7.61 4.98 -9.81
CA ASP A 59 7.34 3.91 -10.78
C ASP A 59 6.42 2.81 -10.22
N ALA A 60 6.29 2.72 -8.90
CA ALA A 60 5.37 1.82 -8.18
C ALA A 60 3.89 1.95 -8.63
N PHE A 61 3.55 3.04 -9.31
CA PHE A 61 2.22 3.33 -9.85
C PHE A 61 2.01 2.81 -11.29
N TYR A 62 3.08 2.52 -12.04
CA TYR A 62 3.01 2.24 -13.49
C TYR A 62 2.72 0.78 -13.87
N GLY A 63 2.53 -0.12 -12.90
CA GLY A 63 2.16 -1.52 -13.16
C GLY A 63 0.80 -1.74 -13.85
N LYS A 64 -0.02 -0.68 -14.06
CA LYS A 64 -1.26 -0.74 -14.87
C LYS A 64 -1.14 -0.19 -16.30
N GLN A 65 0.00 0.32 -16.74
CA GLN A 65 0.12 0.91 -18.08
C GLN A 65 1.20 0.22 -18.94
N GLY A 66 0.89 -1.00 -19.38
CA GLY A 66 1.65 -1.77 -20.39
C GLY A 66 1.64 -3.25 -20.02
N LYS A 67 0.92 -4.15 -20.70
CA LYS A 67 0.77 -4.27 -22.15
C LYS A 67 -0.67 -4.64 -22.52
N GLY A 68 -1.31 -3.81 -23.33
CA GLY A 68 -2.25 -4.33 -24.32
C GLY A 68 -1.43 -4.87 -25.47
N GLU A 69 -1.29 -6.19 -25.53
CA GLU A 69 -0.97 -6.96 -26.74
C GLU A 69 -1.82 -8.23 -26.70
#